data_AF-A0A6G1KLZ1-F1
#
_entry.id   AF-A0A6G1KLZ1-F1
#
_cell.length_a   1.000
_cell.length_b   1.000
_cell.length_c   1.000
_cell.angle_alpha   90.00
_cell.angle_beta   90.00
_cell.angle_gamma   90.00
#
_symmetry.space_group_name_H-M   'P 1'
#
loop_
_entity.id
_entity.type
_entity.pdbx_description
1 polymer ?
#
loop_
_entity_poly.entity_id
_entity_poly.type
_entity_poly.pdbx_seq_one_letter_code
_entity_poly.pdbx_strand_id
1 'polypeptide(L)'
;MGFEHPYILHLVFAFTALHLATSRPDQRDEYMAISERHYEAALPVVTSELAKLNPKHCHAICMAVQLVCLIHCARGPQPGEFLAFGEGGRSEWLIMFRGIRTTREFMNTKYLRVKVPERPVPLYDFPPKYETALADLRDWVDHVSVMGDDERDANLHAVDELAKCYHARYGGTESELLLVFAWLYKMSDEYLRRLQDLEPVPLVIFAWFTVLLGDMERLWYV
;
A
#
# COMPACT_ATOMS: atom_id res chain seq x y z
N MET A 1 -8.25 -22.52 -2.87
CA MET A 1 -8.24 -21.07 -2.50
C MET A 1 -9.63 -20.44 -2.59
N GLY A 2 -10.11 -19.97 -3.76
CA GLY A 2 -11.37 -19.19 -3.85
C GLY A 2 -12.65 -19.95 -3.43
N PHE A 3 -12.76 -21.24 -3.75
CA PHE A 3 -13.89 -22.08 -3.36
C PHE A 3 -13.85 -22.54 -1.89
N GLU A 4 -12.69 -22.46 -1.24
CA GLU A 4 -12.50 -22.81 0.18
C GLU A 4 -12.63 -21.59 1.09
N HIS A 5 -12.51 -20.38 0.54
CA HIS A 5 -12.53 -19.11 1.27
C HIS A 5 -13.46 -18.12 0.55
N PRO A 6 -14.77 -18.12 0.89
CA PRO A 6 -15.77 -17.28 0.20
C PRO A 6 -15.41 -15.78 0.14
N TYR A 7 -14.75 -15.25 1.17
CA TYR A 7 -14.31 -13.86 1.20
C TYR A 7 -13.29 -13.52 0.10
N ILE A 8 -12.42 -14.46 -0.30
CA ILE A 8 -11.49 -14.26 -1.43
C ILE A 8 -12.29 -14.12 -2.72
N LEU A 9 -13.31 -14.96 -2.91
CA LEU A 9 -14.15 -14.90 -4.11
C LEU A 9 -14.89 -13.56 -4.20
N HIS A 10 -15.42 -13.07 -3.09
CA HIS A 10 -16.00 -11.71 -3.02
C HIS A 10 -14.98 -10.64 -3.43
N LEU A 11 -13.74 -10.69 -2.92
CA LEU A 11 -12.70 -9.73 -3.31
C LEU A 11 -12.32 -9.83 -4.80
N VAL A 12 -12.22 -11.04 -5.35
CA VAL A 12 -11.98 -11.25 -6.79
C VAL A 12 -13.11 -10.65 -7.62
N PHE A 13 -14.37 -10.83 -7.22
CA PHE A 13 -15.50 -10.19 -7.91
C PHE A 13 -15.50 -8.67 -7.77
N ALA A 14 -15.14 -8.15 -6.59
CA ALA A 14 -15.03 -6.70 -6.39
C ALA A 14 -13.95 -6.08 -7.31
N PHE A 15 -12.78 -6.71 -7.40
CA PHE A 15 -11.70 -6.26 -8.28
C PHE A 15 -12.07 -6.41 -9.77
N THR A 16 -12.70 -7.52 -10.14
CA THR A 16 -13.15 -7.75 -11.53
C THR A 16 -14.22 -6.74 -11.95
N ALA A 17 -15.13 -6.39 -11.04
CA ALA A 17 -16.14 -5.36 -11.29
C ALA A 17 -15.49 -3.98 -11.54
N LEU A 18 -14.45 -3.60 -10.79
CA LEU A 18 -13.70 -2.35 -11.05
C LEU A 18 -13.00 -2.39 -12.41
N HIS A 19 -12.42 -3.53 -12.80
CA HIS A 19 -11.85 -3.67 -14.14
C HIS A 19 -12.93 -3.50 -15.23
N LEU A 20 -14.13 -4.04 -15.02
CA LEU A 20 -15.25 -3.83 -15.95
C LEU A 20 -15.72 -2.37 -15.97
N ALA A 21 -15.72 -1.67 -14.82
CA ALA A 21 -16.06 -0.26 -14.75
C ALA A 21 -15.10 0.62 -15.57
N THR A 22 -13.81 0.28 -15.62
CA THR A 22 -12.83 0.96 -16.49
C THR A 22 -12.96 0.59 -17.97
N SER A 23 -13.29 -0.68 -18.25
CA SER A 23 -13.43 -1.19 -19.62
C SER A 23 -14.78 -0.84 -20.28
N ARG A 24 -15.80 -0.50 -19.49
CA ARG A 24 -17.19 -0.24 -19.95
C ARG A 24 -17.73 1.04 -19.31
N PRO A 25 -17.35 2.22 -19.82
CA PRO A 25 -17.74 3.51 -19.24
C PRO A 25 -19.26 3.69 -19.12
N ASP A 26 -20.03 3.17 -20.08
CA ASP A 26 -21.51 3.27 -20.10
C ASP A 26 -22.19 2.56 -18.91
N GLN A 27 -21.51 1.59 -18.30
CA GLN A 27 -22.00 0.83 -17.15
C GLN A 27 -21.13 1.03 -15.90
N ARG A 28 -20.33 2.12 -15.88
CA ARG A 28 -19.36 2.36 -14.81
C ARG A 28 -20.01 2.34 -13.43
N ASP A 29 -21.11 3.07 -13.26
CA ASP A 29 -21.77 3.19 -11.95
C ASP A 29 -22.39 1.87 -11.48
N GLU A 30 -22.91 1.06 -12.41
CA GLU A 30 -23.42 -0.29 -12.13
C GLU A 30 -22.29 -1.19 -11.61
N TYR A 31 -21.15 -1.21 -12.30
CA TYR A 31 -20.00 -2.02 -11.91
C TYR A 31 -19.30 -1.51 -10.64
N MET A 32 -19.28 -0.20 -10.40
CA MET A 32 -18.83 0.38 -9.13
C MET A 32 -19.69 -0.12 -7.96
N ALA A 33 -21.02 -0.08 -8.09
CA ALA A 33 -21.94 -0.57 -7.06
C ALA A 33 -21.80 -2.09 -6.81
N ILE A 34 -21.58 -2.89 -7.88
CA ILE A 34 -21.28 -4.32 -7.74
C ILE A 34 -19.97 -4.52 -6.97
N SER A 35 -18.94 -3.73 -7.28
CA SER A 35 -17.66 -3.80 -6.58
C SER A 35 -17.80 -3.52 -5.09
N GLU A 36 -18.47 -2.42 -4.73
CA GLU A 36 -18.73 -2.03 -3.35
C GLU A 36 -19.46 -3.13 -2.59
N ARG A 37 -20.55 -3.66 -3.14
CA ARG A 37 -21.31 -4.75 -2.51
C ARG A 37 -20.46 -5.98 -2.20
N HIS A 38 -19.61 -6.39 -3.13
CA HIS A 38 -18.74 -7.55 -2.90
C HIS A 38 -17.62 -7.23 -1.90
N TYR A 39 -17.05 -6.03 -1.96
CA TYR A 39 -16.03 -5.58 -1.02
C TYR A 39 -16.56 -5.52 0.42
N GLU A 40 -17.73 -4.90 0.62
CA GLU A 40 -18.40 -4.81 1.93
C GLU A 40 -18.76 -6.17 2.49
N ALA A 41 -19.15 -7.13 1.64
CA ALA A 41 -19.43 -8.50 2.07
C ALA A 41 -18.17 -9.26 2.51
N ALA A 42 -17.01 -8.98 1.89
CA ALA A 42 -15.75 -9.63 2.24
C ALA A 42 -15.10 -9.04 3.49
N LEU A 43 -15.17 -7.71 3.66
CA LEU A 43 -14.32 -6.97 4.58
C LEU A 43 -14.43 -7.44 6.05
N PRO A 44 -15.63 -7.61 6.64
CA PRO A 44 -15.75 -8.08 8.02
C PRO A 44 -15.13 -9.46 8.25
N VAL A 45 -15.24 -10.36 7.25
CA VAL A 45 -14.66 -11.71 7.31
C VAL A 45 -13.15 -11.63 7.26
N VAL A 46 -12.59 -10.82 6.35
CA VAL A 46 -11.15 -10.56 6.25
C VAL A 46 -10.63 -10.04 7.59
N THR A 47 -11.28 -9.04 8.19
CA THR A 47 -10.88 -8.48 9.50
C THR A 47 -10.92 -9.52 10.61
N SER A 48 -11.94 -10.39 10.65
CA SER A 48 -12.04 -11.47 11.64
C SER A 48 -10.95 -12.55 11.45
N GLU A 49 -10.72 -13.02 10.22
CA GLU A 49 -9.71 -14.04 9.93
C GLU A 49 -8.30 -13.55 10.22
N LEU A 50 -8.07 -12.27 9.98
CA LEU A 50 -6.83 -11.58 10.27
C LEU A 50 -6.54 -11.46 11.77
N ALA A 51 -7.56 -11.34 12.62
CA ALA A 51 -7.40 -11.39 14.07
C ALA A 51 -7.05 -12.80 14.58
N LYS A 52 -7.35 -13.85 13.82
CA LYS A 52 -7.14 -15.27 14.17
C LYS A 52 -5.93 -15.89 13.47
N LEU A 53 -5.08 -15.07 12.86
CA LEU A 53 -4.09 -15.51 11.89
C LEU A 53 -3.13 -16.53 12.51
N ASN A 54 -3.01 -17.68 11.85
CA ASN A 54 -2.10 -18.75 12.22
C ASN A 54 -1.08 -18.98 11.08
N PRO A 55 0.21 -19.18 11.39
CA PRO A 55 1.28 -19.33 10.41
C PRO A 55 1.04 -20.49 9.41
N LYS A 56 0.26 -21.51 9.80
CA LYS A 56 -0.04 -22.67 8.96
C LYS A 56 -1.05 -22.40 7.84
N HIS A 57 -1.85 -21.32 7.92
CA HIS A 57 -2.93 -21.02 6.96
C HIS A 57 -2.92 -19.54 6.50
N CYS A 58 -1.76 -18.88 6.51
CA CYS A 58 -1.65 -17.44 6.21
C CYS A 58 -1.85 -17.07 4.73
N HIS A 59 -1.74 -18.02 3.80
CA HIS A 59 -1.75 -17.72 2.36
C HIS A 59 -3.09 -17.12 1.86
N ALA A 60 -4.22 -17.63 2.36
CA ALA A 60 -5.55 -17.16 1.96
C ALA A 60 -5.80 -15.71 2.41
N ILE A 61 -5.44 -15.40 3.65
CA ILE A 61 -5.56 -14.05 4.19
C ILE A 61 -4.53 -13.09 3.58
N CYS A 62 -3.31 -13.54 3.27
CA CYS A 62 -2.34 -12.74 2.50
C CYS A 62 -2.93 -12.32 1.16
N MET A 63 -3.51 -13.27 0.41
CA MET A 63 -4.16 -12.98 -0.88
C MET A 63 -5.32 -11.99 -0.73
N ALA A 64 -6.13 -12.11 0.31
CA ALA A 64 -7.20 -11.17 0.59
C ALA A 64 -6.68 -9.75 0.87
N VAL A 65 -5.63 -9.60 1.69
CA VAL A 65 -5.00 -8.29 1.94
C VAL A 65 -4.49 -7.66 0.64
N GLN A 66 -3.88 -8.47 -0.23
CA GLN A 66 -3.41 -7.99 -1.53
C GLN A 66 -4.56 -7.50 -2.42
N LEU A 67 -5.63 -8.27 -2.52
CA LEU A 67 -6.82 -7.86 -3.28
C LEU A 67 -7.44 -6.59 -2.70
N VAL A 68 -7.47 -6.43 -1.38
CA VAL A 68 -7.94 -5.21 -0.71
C VAL A 68 -7.10 -3.99 -1.12
N CYS A 69 -5.76 -4.10 -1.23
CA CYS A 69 -4.92 -3.05 -1.82
C CYS A 69 -5.29 -2.73 -3.25
N LEU A 70 -5.36 -3.76 -4.09
CA LEU A 70 -5.62 -3.57 -5.50
C LEU A 70 -7.00 -2.93 -5.75
N ILE A 71 -8.01 -3.32 -4.97
CA ILE A 71 -9.35 -2.72 -5.00
C ILE A 71 -9.32 -1.26 -4.56
N HIS A 72 -8.57 -0.93 -3.50
CA HIS A 72 -8.46 0.44 -3.04
C HIS A 72 -7.80 1.34 -4.10
N CYS A 73 -6.70 0.89 -4.70
CA CYS A 73 -6.09 1.61 -5.82
C CYS A 73 -7.06 1.74 -7.00
N ALA A 74 -7.73 0.65 -7.38
CA ALA A 74 -8.63 0.62 -8.55
C ALA A 74 -9.84 1.54 -8.41
N ARG A 75 -10.25 1.87 -7.18
CA ARG A 75 -11.31 2.87 -6.91
C ARG A 75 -10.85 4.29 -7.22
N GLY A 76 -9.55 4.54 -7.21
CA GLY A 76 -8.97 5.86 -7.40
C GLY A 76 -9.19 6.80 -6.21
N PRO A 77 -8.66 8.03 -6.30
CA PRO A 77 -8.76 9.01 -5.23
C PRO A 77 -10.22 9.36 -4.93
N GLN A 78 -10.61 9.30 -3.66
CA GLN A 78 -11.92 9.73 -3.19
C GLN A 78 -11.84 11.16 -2.65
N PRO A 79 -12.90 11.98 -2.80
CA PRO A 79 -12.93 13.30 -2.20
C PRO A 79 -12.61 13.24 -0.70
N GLY A 80 -11.57 13.98 -0.28
CA GLY A 80 -11.14 14.04 1.11
C GLY A 80 -10.25 12.88 1.59
N GLU A 81 -9.84 11.94 0.71
CA GLU A 81 -8.94 10.82 1.04
C GLU A 81 -7.64 10.88 0.22
N PHE A 82 -6.51 11.03 0.90
CA PHE A 82 -5.17 11.17 0.31
C PHE A 82 -4.26 9.98 0.62
N LEU A 83 -4.82 8.77 0.62
CA LEU A 83 -4.17 7.48 0.92
C LEU A 83 -3.65 7.34 2.36
N ALA A 84 -2.75 8.21 2.82
CA ALA A 84 -2.16 8.16 4.16
C ALA A 84 -2.83 9.11 5.17
N PHE A 85 -3.55 10.11 4.69
CA PHE A 85 -4.31 11.06 5.50
C PHE A 85 -5.58 11.47 4.75
N GLY A 86 -6.52 12.10 5.43
CA GLY A 86 -7.76 12.61 4.86
C GLY A 86 -8.11 13.99 5.42
N GLU A 87 -9.20 14.60 4.96
CA GLU A 87 -9.67 15.90 5.48
C GLU A 87 -9.96 15.85 6.99
N GLY A 88 -10.35 14.69 7.52
CA GLY A 88 -10.51 14.45 8.95
C GLY A 88 -9.20 14.10 9.68
N GLY A 89 -8.04 14.29 9.06
CA GLY A 89 -6.72 13.90 9.55
C GLY A 89 -6.42 12.40 9.44
N ARG A 90 -7.44 11.53 9.46
CA ARG A 90 -7.26 10.08 9.43
C ARG A 90 -7.59 9.50 8.05
N SER A 91 -6.81 8.51 7.64
CA SER A 91 -7.10 7.67 6.46
C SER A 91 -7.83 6.40 6.91
N GLU A 92 -9.05 6.18 6.42
CA GLU A 92 -9.81 4.95 6.68
C GLU A 92 -9.07 3.72 6.16
N TRP A 93 -8.38 3.89 5.03
CA TRP A 93 -7.49 2.90 4.44
C TRP A 93 -6.39 2.49 5.42
N LEU A 94 -5.64 3.43 6.00
CA LEU A 94 -4.58 3.13 6.95
C LEU A 94 -5.10 2.50 8.24
N ILE A 95 -6.29 2.90 8.71
CA ILE A 95 -6.93 2.27 9.88
C ILE A 95 -7.19 0.79 9.60
N MET A 96 -7.81 0.51 8.46
CA MET A 96 -8.06 -0.86 8.02
C MET A 96 -6.74 -1.63 7.89
N PHE A 97 -5.72 -1.04 7.23
CA PHE A 97 -4.39 -1.61 7.04
C PHE A 97 -3.63 -1.85 8.35
N ARG A 98 -3.89 -1.08 9.40
CA ARG A 98 -3.26 -1.23 10.72
C ARG A 98 -3.92 -2.30 11.59
N GLY A 99 -5.23 -2.51 11.48
CA GLY A 99 -5.88 -3.69 12.07
C GLY A 99 -5.25 -5.01 11.59
N ILE A 100 -4.65 -4.98 10.39
CA ILE A 100 -3.87 -6.08 9.78
C ILE A 100 -2.48 -6.21 10.40
N ARG A 101 -1.85 -5.09 10.75
CA ARG A 101 -0.49 -5.03 11.31
C ARG A 101 -0.40 -5.50 12.74
N THR A 102 -1.43 -5.34 13.56
CA THR A 102 -1.43 -5.83 14.95
C THR A 102 -1.22 -7.35 15.03
N THR A 103 -1.40 -8.07 13.93
CA THR A 103 -1.05 -9.49 13.78
C THR A 103 0.41 -9.71 13.30
N ARG A 104 1.30 -8.80 13.75
CA ARG A 104 2.61 -8.42 13.15
C ARG A 104 3.63 -9.52 12.94
N GLU A 105 3.48 -10.67 13.59
CA GLU A 105 4.54 -11.69 13.60
C GLU A 105 4.54 -12.60 12.35
N PHE A 106 3.49 -12.56 11.51
CA PHE A 106 3.28 -13.61 10.50
C PHE A 106 3.49 -13.20 9.04
N MET A 107 3.36 -11.91 8.71
CA MET A 107 3.54 -11.41 7.34
C MET A 107 5.03 -11.22 7.05
N ASN A 108 5.79 -12.31 7.09
CA ASN A 108 7.12 -12.32 6.50
C ASN A 108 6.93 -11.97 5.01
N THR A 109 7.69 -11.01 4.50
CA THR A 109 7.50 -10.41 3.16
C THR A 109 7.37 -11.46 2.06
N LYS A 110 7.95 -12.64 2.25
CA LYS A 110 7.79 -13.85 1.42
C LYS A 110 6.34 -14.27 1.11
N TYR A 111 5.35 -13.95 1.94
CA TYR A 111 3.94 -14.31 1.71
C TYR A 111 3.15 -13.22 0.96
N LEU A 112 3.66 -11.99 0.93
CA LEU A 112 3.21 -10.95 0.02
C LEU A 112 3.77 -11.16 -1.39
N ARG A 113 4.81 -12.01 -1.53
CA ARG A 113 5.38 -12.46 -2.79
C ARG A 113 4.50 -13.44 -3.54
N VAL A 114 3.34 -12.98 -4.00
CA VAL A 114 2.63 -13.70 -5.05
C VAL A 114 3.34 -13.33 -6.34
N LYS A 115 4.08 -14.29 -6.92
CA LYS A 115 4.59 -14.20 -8.29
C LYS A 115 3.41 -14.21 -9.25
N VAL A 116 2.77 -13.05 -9.40
CA VAL A 116 1.93 -12.80 -10.56
C VAL A 116 2.90 -12.79 -11.74
N PRO A 117 2.62 -13.49 -12.86
CA PRO A 117 3.35 -13.27 -14.10
C PRO A 117 2.98 -11.87 -14.59
N GLU A 118 3.59 -10.87 -13.96
CA GLU A 118 3.48 -9.48 -14.37
C GLU A 118 4.13 -9.38 -15.75
N ARG A 119 3.49 -8.63 -16.65
CA ARG A 119 4.26 -8.02 -17.74
C ARG A 119 5.43 -7.31 -17.05
N PRO A 120 6.69 -7.59 -17.41
CA PRO A 120 7.81 -6.93 -16.77
C PRO A 120 7.54 -5.44 -16.83
N VAL A 121 7.38 -4.81 -15.65
CA VAL A 121 7.32 -3.35 -15.58
C VAL A 121 8.57 -2.89 -16.32
N PRO A 122 8.46 -2.08 -17.39
CA PRO A 122 9.60 -1.76 -18.23
C PRO A 122 10.74 -1.30 -17.34
N LEU A 123 11.84 -2.05 -17.36
CA LEU A 123 13.07 -1.61 -16.70
C LEU A 123 13.46 -0.31 -17.41
N TYR A 124 13.71 0.74 -16.62
CA TYR A 124 14.22 1.98 -17.18
C TYR A 124 15.58 1.66 -17.81
N ASP A 125 15.73 1.90 -19.12
CA ASP A 125 17.01 1.73 -19.83
C ASP A 125 18.16 2.49 -19.14
N PHE A 126 17.79 3.58 -18.47
CA PHE A 126 18.63 4.33 -17.54
C PHE A 126 17.84 4.55 -16.25
N PRO A 127 18.09 3.79 -15.17
CA PRO A 127 17.43 4.03 -13.90
C PRO A 127 17.73 5.46 -13.45
N PRO A 128 16.74 6.18 -12.89
CA PRO A 128 16.98 7.50 -12.32
C PRO A 128 18.08 7.40 -11.26
N LYS A 129 18.92 8.42 -11.11
CA LYS A 129 19.95 8.49 -10.05
C LYS A 129 19.31 8.79 -8.70
N TYR A 130 18.50 7.85 -8.21
CA TYR A 130 17.74 8.00 -6.97
C TYR A 130 18.63 7.90 -5.74
N GLU A 131 19.78 7.22 -5.82
CA GLU A 131 20.66 6.97 -4.68
C GLU A 131 21.22 8.28 -4.09
N THR A 132 21.72 9.17 -4.93
CA THR A 132 22.22 10.48 -4.48
C THR A 132 21.10 11.33 -3.93
N ALA A 133 19.96 11.37 -4.62
CA ALA A 133 18.81 12.18 -4.23
C ALA A 133 18.22 11.72 -2.88
N LEU A 134 18.20 10.41 -2.60
CA LEU A 134 17.78 9.86 -1.32
C LEU A 134 18.82 10.07 -0.21
N ALA A 135 20.11 10.07 -0.54
CA ALA A 135 21.15 10.44 0.42
C ALA A 135 20.99 11.91 0.85
N ASP A 136 20.76 12.81 -0.11
CA ASP A 136 20.49 14.23 0.15
C ASP A 136 19.22 14.41 0.99
N LEU A 137 18.15 13.66 0.70
CA LEU A 137 16.93 13.66 1.53
C LEU A 137 17.23 13.20 2.96
N ARG A 138 18.00 12.12 3.11
CA ARG A 138 18.34 11.57 4.43
C ARG A 138 19.14 12.57 5.26
N ASP A 139 20.14 13.22 4.65
CA ASP A 139 20.95 14.25 5.31
C ASP A 139 20.11 15.48 5.68
N TRP A 140 19.17 15.87 4.82
CA TRP A 140 18.22 16.93 5.13
C TRP A 140 17.29 16.57 6.30
N VAL A 141 16.73 15.36 6.33
CA VAL A 141 15.88 14.86 7.43
C VAL A 141 16.67 14.83 8.73
N ASP A 142 17.93 14.38 8.68
CA ASP A 142 18.84 14.34 9.82
C ASP A 142 19.06 15.73 10.41
N HIS A 143 19.31 16.71 9.53
CA HIS A 143 19.57 18.09 9.92
C HIS A 143 18.32 18.81 10.47
N VAL A 144 17.14 18.56 9.90
CA VAL A 144 15.91 19.29 10.25
C VAL A 144 15.18 18.69 11.46
N SER A 145 15.38 17.40 11.76
CA SER A 145 14.70 16.71 12.88
C SER A 145 15.33 17.01 14.26
N VAL A 146 15.66 18.28 14.53
CA VAL A 146 16.42 18.73 15.72
C VAL A 146 15.62 18.55 17.03
N MET A 147 14.30 18.39 16.95
CA MET A 147 13.41 18.34 18.11
C MET A 147 13.05 16.89 18.48
N GLY A 148 13.96 16.20 19.18
CA GLY A 148 13.69 14.90 19.81
C GLY A 148 14.31 13.70 19.07
N ASP A 149 15.15 12.96 19.78
CA ASP A 149 15.88 11.79 19.22
C ASP A 149 14.91 10.74 18.65
N ASP A 150 13.79 10.47 19.33
CA ASP A 150 12.80 9.49 18.89
C ASP A 150 12.08 9.89 17.58
N GLU A 151 11.77 11.19 17.43
CA GLU A 151 11.14 11.73 16.23
C GLU A 151 12.07 11.69 15.03
N ARG A 152 13.33 12.06 15.26
CA ARG A 152 14.40 11.99 14.28
C ARG A 152 14.63 10.55 13.82
N ASP A 153 14.73 9.61 14.75
CA ASP A 153 14.96 8.20 14.44
C ASP A 153 13.79 7.60 13.65
N ALA A 154 12.55 7.97 13.98
CA ALA A 154 11.37 7.57 13.22
C ALA A 154 11.37 8.10 11.78
N ASN A 155 11.78 9.36 11.58
CA ASN A 155 11.89 9.98 10.25
C ASN A 155 13.02 9.34 9.44
N LEU A 156 14.19 9.10 10.04
CA LEU A 156 15.32 8.44 9.37
C LEU A 156 14.97 7.00 8.98
N HIS A 157 14.29 6.25 9.86
CA HIS A 157 13.78 4.91 9.54
C HIS A 157 12.82 4.95 8.34
N ALA A 158 11.96 5.97 8.25
CA ALA A 158 11.05 6.13 7.12
C ALA A 158 11.81 6.32 5.79
N VAL A 159 12.87 7.13 5.77
CA VAL A 159 13.74 7.33 4.61
C VAL A 159 14.52 6.05 4.27
N ASP A 160 15.06 5.35 5.26
CA ASP A 160 15.83 4.11 5.04
C ASP A 160 14.95 2.99 4.46
N GLU A 161 13.69 2.86 4.90
CA GLU A 161 12.73 1.94 4.29
C GLU A 161 12.32 2.38 2.88
N LEU A 162 12.21 3.69 2.64
CA LEU A 162 11.90 4.22 1.31
C LEU A 162 13.02 3.89 0.32
N ALA A 163 14.27 4.02 0.73
CA ALA A 163 15.42 3.65 -0.08
C ALA A 163 15.42 2.18 -0.50
N LYS A 164 14.98 1.28 0.40
CA LYS A 164 14.79 -0.14 0.06
C LYS A 164 13.70 -0.34 -1.01
N CYS A 165 12.61 0.43 -0.95
CA CYS A 165 11.54 0.38 -1.95
C CYS A 165 12.03 0.89 -3.32
N TYR A 166 12.78 2.00 -3.36
CA TYR A 166 13.41 2.49 -4.59
C TYR A 166 14.41 1.49 -5.16
N HIS A 167 15.26 0.89 -4.32
CA HIS A 167 16.23 -0.10 -4.77
C HIS A 167 15.55 -1.36 -5.31
N ALA A 168 14.48 -1.85 -4.69
CA ALA A 168 13.69 -2.96 -5.22
C ALA A 168 13.07 -2.60 -6.59
N ARG A 169 12.52 -1.38 -6.70
CA ARG A 169 11.84 -0.92 -7.91
C ARG A 169 12.78 -0.68 -9.09
N TYR A 170 13.91 -0.02 -8.86
CA TYR A 170 14.83 0.45 -9.91
C TYR A 170 16.12 -0.37 -10.01
N GLY A 171 16.47 -1.14 -8.98
CA GLY A 171 17.66 -2.01 -8.95
C GLY A 171 17.47 -3.40 -9.59
N GLY A 172 16.33 -3.64 -10.25
CA GLY A 172 16.09 -4.85 -11.05
C GLY A 172 15.80 -6.13 -10.26
N THR A 173 15.50 -6.02 -8.96
CA THR A 173 15.14 -7.16 -8.10
C THR A 173 13.63 -7.19 -7.87
N GLU A 174 12.91 -7.96 -8.69
CA GLU A 174 11.47 -8.31 -8.58
C GLU A 174 10.56 -7.15 -8.07
N SER A 175 9.93 -6.43 -9.00
CA SER A 175 8.93 -5.41 -8.68
C SER A 175 7.62 -6.08 -8.25
N GLU A 176 7.35 -6.17 -6.96
CA GLU A 176 6.00 -6.48 -6.50
C GLU A 176 5.29 -5.19 -6.13
N LEU A 177 4.16 -4.94 -6.75
CA LEU A 177 3.35 -3.73 -6.56
C LEU A 177 2.85 -3.56 -5.12
N LEU A 178 2.85 -4.66 -4.37
CA LEU A 178 2.53 -4.70 -2.94
C LEU A 178 3.69 -4.26 -2.04
N LEU A 179 4.94 -4.26 -2.53
CA LEU A 179 6.09 -3.73 -1.80
C LEU A 179 6.02 -2.22 -1.62
N VAL A 180 5.31 -1.51 -2.51
CA VAL A 180 5.09 -0.07 -2.36
C VAL A 180 4.24 0.18 -1.11
N PHE A 181 3.12 -0.54 -0.95
CA PHE A 181 2.32 -0.44 0.28
C PHE A 181 3.01 -1.01 1.53
N ALA A 182 4.02 -1.86 1.37
CA ALA A 182 4.82 -2.34 2.49
C ALA A 182 5.59 -1.22 3.20
N TRP A 183 5.90 -0.11 2.51
CA TRP A 183 6.51 1.07 3.15
C TRP A 183 5.61 1.63 4.25
N LEU A 184 4.35 1.95 3.93
CA LEU A 184 3.36 2.45 4.89
C LEU A 184 3.16 1.48 6.08
N TYR A 185 3.23 0.17 5.82
CA TYR A 185 3.10 -0.85 6.84
C TYR A 185 4.23 -0.81 7.88
N LYS A 186 5.45 -0.53 7.45
CA LYS A 186 6.66 -0.56 8.28
C LYS A 186 6.86 0.69 9.15
N MET A 187 6.07 1.73 8.93
CA MET A 187 6.16 2.99 9.69
C MET A 187 5.61 2.82 11.10
N SER A 188 6.21 3.48 12.10
CA SER A 188 5.73 3.42 13.48
C SER A 188 4.32 4.03 13.63
N ASP A 189 3.63 3.72 14.74
CA ASP A 189 2.34 4.35 15.04
C ASP A 189 2.46 5.87 15.12
N GLU A 190 3.51 6.30 15.80
CA GLU A 190 3.86 7.69 16.00
C GLU A 190 4.18 8.42 14.70
N TYR A 191 4.98 7.84 13.81
CA TYR A 191 5.31 8.48 12.53
C TYR A 191 4.06 8.76 11.69
N LEU A 192 3.15 7.79 11.54
CA LEU A 192 1.94 8.05 10.73
C LEU A 192 0.96 8.98 11.45
N ARG A 193 0.96 9.03 12.80
CA ARG A 193 0.17 10.05 13.52
C ARG A 193 0.65 11.44 13.12
N ARG A 194 1.96 11.68 13.16
CA ARG A 194 2.57 12.95 12.73
C ARG A 194 2.32 13.26 11.26
N LEU A 195 2.35 12.25 10.40
CA LEU A 195 1.94 12.39 8.98
C LEU A 195 0.47 12.80 8.84
N GLN A 196 -0.42 12.20 9.64
CA GLN A 196 -1.85 12.51 9.69
C GLN A 196 -2.15 13.89 10.28
N ASP A 197 -1.30 14.35 11.20
CA ASP A 197 -1.30 15.71 11.75
C ASP A 197 -0.65 16.72 10.80
N LEU A 198 -0.27 16.29 9.59
CA LEU A 198 0.29 17.12 8.52
C LEU A 198 1.61 17.82 8.92
N GLU A 199 2.43 17.14 9.71
CA GLU A 199 3.75 17.66 10.04
C GLU A 199 4.65 17.75 8.79
N PRO A 200 5.48 18.81 8.65
CA PRO A 200 6.24 19.05 7.43
C PRO A 200 7.20 17.93 7.05
N VAL A 201 7.97 17.39 8.01
CA VAL A 201 9.01 16.38 7.72
C VAL A 201 8.39 15.06 7.24
N PRO A 202 7.41 14.45 7.95
CA PRO A 202 6.71 13.28 7.44
C PRO A 202 6.03 13.49 6.08
N LEU A 203 5.45 14.68 5.84
CA LEU A 203 4.82 15.00 4.55
C LEU A 203 5.84 15.06 3.41
N VAL A 204 7.02 15.65 3.63
CA VAL A 204 8.08 15.65 2.62
C VAL A 204 8.48 14.22 2.29
N ILE A 205 8.74 13.37 3.30
CA ILE A 205 9.09 11.96 3.06
C ILE A 205 7.95 11.23 2.32
N PHE A 206 6.69 11.49 2.67
CA PHE A 206 5.53 10.93 1.98
C PHE A 206 5.42 11.38 0.52
N ALA A 207 5.80 12.62 0.19
CA ALA A 207 5.84 13.09 -1.19
C ALA A 207 6.85 12.27 -2.03
N TRP A 208 7.99 11.88 -1.46
CA TRP A 208 8.92 10.97 -2.16
C TRP A 208 8.32 9.58 -2.34
N PHE A 209 7.58 9.08 -1.34
CA PHE A 209 6.81 7.85 -1.50
C PHE A 209 5.81 7.92 -2.67
N THR A 210 5.15 9.06 -2.89
CA THR A 210 4.19 9.22 -4.01
C THR A 210 4.83 9.12 -5.39
N VAL A 211 6.14 9.38 -5.52
CA VAL A 211 6.86 9.16 -6.80
C VAL A 211 6.85 7.68 -7.19
N LEU A 212 6.95 6.77 -6.20
CA LEU A 212 6.83 5.33 -6.46
C LEU A 212 5.41 4.95 -6.90
N LEU A 213 4.38 5.67 -6.43
CA LEU A 213 3.00 5.49 -6.88
C LEU A 213 2.79 6.02 -8.30
N GLY A 214 3.39 7.16 -8.66
CA GLY A 214 3.34 7.69 -10.04
C GLY A 214 3.87 6.70 -11.08
N ASP A 215 4.88 5.92 -10.69
CA ASP A 215 5.44 4.83 -11.50
C ASP A 215 4.43 3.68 -11.74
N MET A 216 3.44 3.54 -10.85
CA MET A 216 2.39 2.53 -10.91
C MET A 216 1.18 2.96 -11.75
N GLU A 217 1.00 4.24 -12.10
CA GLU A 217 -0.12 4.77 -12.93
C GLU A 217 -0.23 4.10 -14.32
N ARG A 218 0.80 3.36 -14.74
CA ARG A 218 0.76 2.56 -15.97
C ARG A 218 -0.18 1.35 -15.87
N LEU A 219 -0.58 1.00 -14.66
CA LEU A 219 -1.49 -0.10 -14.37
C LEU A 219 -2.90 0.47 -14.32
N TRP A 220 -3.86 -0.23 -14.94
CA TRP A 220 -5.24 0.25 -15.02
C TRP A 220 -5.90 0.51 -13.65
N TYR A 221 -5.35 -0.08 -12.59
CA TYR A 221 -5.87 -0.03 -11.22
C TYR A 221 -5.16 0.98 -10.33
N VAL A 222 -4.26 1.83 -10.84
CA VAL A 222 -3.60 2.90 -10.08
C VAL A 222 -3.77 4.20 -10.82
#